data_AF-A0A4Q9KLR8-F1
#
_entry.id   AF-A0A4Q9KLR8-F1
#
_cell.length_a   1.000
_cell.length_b   1.000
_cell.length_c   1.000
_cell.angle_alpha   90.00
_cell.angle_beta   90.00
_cell.angle_gamma   90.00
#
_symmetry.space_group_name_H-M   'P 1'
#
loop_
_entity.id
_entity.type
_entity.pdbx_description
1 polymer ?
#
loop_
_entity_poly.entity_id
_entity_poly.type
_entity_poly.pdbx_seq_one_letter_code
_entity_poly.pdbx_strand_id
1 'polypeptide(L)'
;MTYEIPASVAWVAGSDFIDRDHNVYAMVLPDGEPVILEGTAAMAWLVIADGQPVVETMAELTATPPERVASDLSGFLADLADRGLLDVAEEAR
;
A
#
# COMPACT_ATOMS: atom_id res chain seq x y z
N MET A 1 -14.27 -0.59 -1.96
CA MET A 1 -13.18 -1.23 -2.73
C MET A 1 -12.14 -1.67 -1.72
N THR A 2 -11.85 -2.96 -1.68
CA THR A 2 -10.91 -3.55 -0.74
C THR A 2 -9.64 -3.89 -1.51
N TYR A 3 -8.49 -3.59 -0.90
CA TYR A 3 -7.18 -3.91 -1.47
C TYR A 3 -6.56 -5.02 -0.64
N GLU A 4 -5.95 -6.00 -1.31
CA GLU A 4 -5.23 -7.10 -0.65
C GLU A 4 -3.87 -7.30 -1.31
N ILE A 5 -2.88 -7.72 -0.53
CA ILE A 5 -1.56 -8.09 -1.07
C ILE A 5 -1.62 -9.55 -1.52
N PRO A 6 -1.41 -9.86 -2.81
CA PRO A 6 -1.45 -11.22 -3.31
C PRO A 6 -0.39 -12.11 -2.64
N ALA A 7 -0.68 -13.40 -2.47
CA ALA A 7 0.28 -14.36 -1.93
C ALA A 7 1.54 -14.52 -2.81
N SER A 8 1.49 -14.11 -4.08
CA SER A 8 2.62 -14.05 -4.99
C SER A 8 3.53 -12.84 -4.76
N VAL A 9 3.25 -11.97 -3.79
CA VAL A 9 4.05 -10.78 -3.49
C VAL A 9 4.83 -10.99 -2.20
N ALA A 10 6.15 -10.85 -2.29
CA ALA A 10 7.03 -10.78 -1.13
C ALA A 10 7.29 -9.31 -0.77
N TRP A 11 7.29 -9.00 0.53
CA TRP A 11 7.61 -7.67 1.00
C TRP A 11 8.28 -7.68 2.38
N VAL A 12 9.00 -6.61 2.69
CA VAL A 12 9.63 -6.37 3.98
C VAL A 12 9.52 -4.88 4.33
N ALA A 13 9.11 -4.59 5.56
CA ALA A 13 9.22 -3.25 6.13
C ALA A 13 10.65 -3.05 6.66
N GLY A 14 11.28 -1.93 6.31
CA GLY A 14 12.56 -1.54 6.89
C GLY A 14 12.43 -1.41 8.41
N SER A 15 13.18 -2.23 9.16
CA SER A 15 13.00 -2.38 10.61
C SER A 15 14.07 -1.74 11.47
N ASP A 16 15.10 -1.09 10.92
CA ASP A 16 16.25 -0.66 11.72
C ASP A 16 16.66 0.81 11.55
N PHE A 17 17.04 1.38 12.70
CA PHE A 17 17.47 2.74 13.08
C PHE A 17 18.36 3.56 12.10
N ILE A 18 18.76 3.01 10.95
CA ILE A 18 19.55 3.69 9.91
C ILE A 18 18.62 4.29 8.83
N ASP A 19 17.49 3.64 8.52
CA ASP A 19 16.46 4.20 7.64
C ASP A 19 15.49 5.04 8.46
N ARG A 20 15.62 6.37 8.39
CA ARG A 20 14.69 7.29 9.05
C ARG A 20 13.31 7.36 8.39
N ASP A 21 13.14 6.75 7.21
CA ASP A 21 12.05 7.07 6.29
C ASP A 21 10.95 5.99 6.16
N HIS A 22 10.97 4.95 7.00
CA HIS A 22 9.92 3.90 7.04
C HIS A 22 9.62 3.32 5.64
N ASN A 23 10.64 2.78 4.96
CA ASN A 23 10.46 2.23 3.62
C ASN A 23 9.88 0.81 3.65
N VAL A 24 9.12 0.47 2.61
CA VAL A 24 8.71 -0.91 2.32
C VAL A 24 9.33 -1.33 1.00
N TYR A 25 9.97 -2.49 1.00
CA TYR A 25 10.51 -3.12 -0.21
C TYR A 25 9.58 -4.26 -0.60
N ALA A 26 9.06 -4.26 -1.83
CA ALA A 26 8.13 -5.26 -2.31
C ALA A 26 8.50 -5.77 -3.72
N MET A 27 8.14 -7.01 -4.02
CA MET A 27 8.32 -7.59 -5.36
C MET A 27 7.29 -8.70 -5.62
N VAL A 28 6.85 -8.81 -6.88
CA VAL A 28 6.12 -9.99 -7.33
C VAL A 28 7.10 -11.14 -7.52
N LEU A 29 6.79 -12.32 -7.00
CA LEU A 29 7.61 -13.52 -7.13
C LEU A 29 7.30 -14.30 -8.42
N PRO A 30 8.27 -15.04 -8.96
CA PRO A 30 9.66 -15.14 -8.50
C PRO A 30 10.58 -14.01 -9.02
N ASP A 31 10.25 -13.42 -10.17
CA ASP A 31 11.17 -12.57 -10.96
C ASP A 31 10.64 -11.15 -11.23
N GLY A 32 9.69 -10.67 -10.44
CA GLY A 32 9.13 -9.31 -10.57
C GLY A 32 10.17 -8.23 -10.24
N GLU A 33 10.00 -7.06 -10.85
CA GLU A 33 10.86 -5.91 -10.57
C GLU A 33 10.67 -5.42 -9.12
N PRO A 34 11.73 -5.34 -8.30
CA PRO A 34 11.63 -4.82 -6.94
C PRO A 34 11.23 -3.35 -6.92
N VAL A 35 10.43 -2.99 -5.93
CA VAL A 35 9.89 -1.64 -5.76
C VAL A 35 10.15 -1.18 -4.35
N ILE A 36 10.41 0.12 -4.22
CA ILE A 36 10.56 0.79 -2.92
C ILE A 36 9.38 1.71 -2.76
N LEU A 37 8.65 1.54 -1.67
CA LEU A 37 7.60 2.45 -1.22
C LEU A 37 8.16 3.27 -0.08
N GLU A 38 7.98 4.58 -0.14
CA GLU A 38 8.55 5.53 0.80
C GLU A 38 7.44 6.40 1.41
N GLY A 39 7.64 6.84 2.66
CA GLY A 39 6.73 7.74 3.35
C GLY A 39 5.27 7.28 3.32
N THR A 40 4.37 8.10 2.75
CA THR A 40 2.93 7.82 2.70
C THR A 40 2.57 6.57 1.90
N ALA A 41 3.36 6.21 0.89
CA ALA A 41 3.15 4.97 0.13
C ALA A 41 3.43 3.74 0.98
N ALA A 42 4.50 3.79 1.79
CA ALA A 42 4.82 2.73 2.73
C ALA A 42 3.78 2.61 3.85
N MET A 43 3.28 3.74 4.37
CA MET A 43 2.19 3.74 5.36
C MET A 43 0.92 3.08 4.79
N ALA A 44 0.50 3.47 3.59
CA ALA A 44 -0.67 2.88 2.94
C ALA A 44 -0.50 1.37 2.73
N TRP A 45 0.69 0.92 2.32
CA TRP A 45 0.99 -0.51 2.20
C TRP A 45 0.80 -1.27 3.52
N LEU A 46 1.30 -0.73 4.63
CA LEU A 46 1.21 -1.37 5.93
C LEU A 46 -0.25 -1.45 6.43
N VAL A 47 -1.06 -0.44 6.14
CA VAL A 47 -2.50 -0.45 6.43
C VAL A 47 -3.21 -1.56 5.63
N ILE A 48 -2.86 -1.73 4.35
CA ILE A 48 -3.36 -2.83 3.51
C ILE A 48 -2.92 -4.18 4.08
N ALA A 49 -1.65 -4.31 4.46
CA ALA A 49 -1.09 -5.53 5.01
C ALA A 49 -1.75 -5.96 6.33
N ASP A 50 -2.21 -5.00 7.13
CA ASP A 50 -2.98 -5.23 8.36
C ASP A 50 -4.49 -5.51 8.08
N GLY A 51 -4.92 -5.45 6.81
CA GLY A 51 -6.30 -5.68 6.39
C GLY A 51 -7.26 -4.54 6.80
N GLN A 52 -6.73 -3.34 7.03
CA GLN A 52 -7.50 -2.20 7.48
C GLN A 52 -8.09 -1.38 6.31
N PRO A 53 -9.20 -0.64 6.52
CA PRO A 53 -9.77 0.24 5.51
C PRO A 53 -8.81 1.39 5.16
N VAL A 54 -8.16 1.30 4.00
CA VAL A 54 -7.02 2.16 3.64
C VAL A 54 -7.34 3.65 3.71
N VAL A 55 -8.46 4.07 3.13
CA VAL A 55 -8.81 5.49 3.02
C VAL A 55 -9.12 6.07 4.40
N GLU A 56 -9.93 5.37 5.19
CA GLU A 56 -10.34 5.80 6.52
C GLU A 56 -9.15 5.83 7.48
N THR A 57 -8.36 4.76 7.52
CA THR A 57 -7.18 4.70 8.40
C THR A 57 -6.14 5.74 8.01
N MET A 58 -5.89 5.96 6.71
CA MET A 58 -4.95 7.00 6.27
C MET A 58 -5.46 8.41 6.55
N ALA A 59 -6.77 8.67 6.44
CA ALA A 59 -7.39 9.95 6.81
C ALA A 59 -7.16 10.28 8.29
N GLU A 60 -7.31 9.30 9.17
CA GLU A 60 -7.03 9.43 10.60
C GLU A 60 -5.54 9.69 10.86
N LEU A 61 -4.64 8.88 10.29
CA LEU A 61 -3.19 8.98 10.49
C LEU A 61 -2.61 10.32 9.99
N THR A 62 -3.16 10.86 8.90
CA THR A 62 -2.68 12.08 8.27
C THR A 62 -3.48 13.33 8.63
N ALA A 63 -4.51 13.20 9.48
CA ALA A 63 -5.47 14.27 9.80
C ALA A 63 -6.02 14.99 8.55
N THR A 64 -6.25 14.23 7.47
CA THR A 64 -6.70 14.73 6.17
C THR A 64 -8.10 14.19 5.86
N PRO A 65 -9.01 14.97 5.25
CA PRO A 65 -10.34 14.47 4.89
C PRO A 65 -10.28 13.21 4.00
N PRO A 66 -11.14 12.19 4.24
CA PRO A 66 -11.14 10.94 3.48
C PRO A 66 -11.26 11.13 1.97
N GLU A 67 -12.01 12.13 1.51
CA GLU A 67 -12.21 12.39 0.07
C GLU A 67 -10.91 12.85 -0.60
N ARG A 68 -10.09 13.61 0.13
CA ARG A 68 -8.79 14.07 -0.34
C ARG A 68 -7.78 12.92 -0.34
N VAL A 69 -7.76 12.12 0.71
CA VAL A 69 -6.92 10.92 0.79
C VAL A 69 -7.26 9.93 -0.34
N ALA A 70 -8.54 9.68 -0.59
CA ALA A 70 -8.99 8.81 -1.69
C ALA A 70 -8.52 9.34 -3.06
N SER A 71 -8.66 10.65 -3.29
CA SER A 71 -8.16 11.31 -4.50
C SER A 71 -6.65 11.10 -4.67
N ASP A 72 -5.87 11.40 -3.61
CA ASP A 72 -4.42 11.34 -3.63
C ASP A 72 -3.88 9.90 -3.77
N LEU A 73 -4.57 8.91 -3.19
CA LEU A 73 -4.18 7.49 -3.26
C LEU A 73 -4.64 6.79 -4.54
N SER A 74 -5.68 7.27 -5.23
CA SER A 74 -6.32 6.56 -6.34
C SER A 74 -5.35 6.12 -7.44
N GLY A 75 -4.48 7.02 -7.91
CA GLY A 75 -3.49 6.71 -8.94
C GLY A 75 -2.39 5.77 -8.43
N PHE A 76 -2.01 5.89 -7.16
CA PHE A 76 -1.01 5.03 -6.54
C PHE A 76 -1.53 3.58 -6.38
N LEU A 77 -2.74 3.40 -5.88
CA LEU A 77 -3.34 2.08 -5.69
C LEU A 77 -3.62 1.39 -7.04
N ALA A 78 -4.01 2.17 -8.05
CA ALA A 78 -4.15 1.67 -9.41
C ALA A 78 -2.81 1.21 -10.01
N ASP A 79 -1.72 1.99 -9.84
CA ASP A 79 -0.37 1.59 -10.29
C ASP A 79 0.08 0.27 -9.64
N LEU A 80 -0.12 0.13 -8.33
CA LEU A 80 0.23 -1.12 -7.64
C LEU A 80 -0.59 -2.31 -8.14
N ALA A 81 -1.88 -2.12 -8.40
CA ALA A 81 -2.72 -3.16 -8.97
C ALA A 81 -2.28 -3.56 -10.39
N ASP A 82 -1.99 -2.57 -11.25
CA ASP A 82 -1.52 -2.80 -12.63
C ASP A 82 -0.19 -3.56 -12.66
N ARG A 83 0.64 -3.38 -11.64
CA ARG A 83 1.92 -4.07 -11.47
C ARG A 83 1.79 -5.44 -10.80
N GLY A 84 0.57 -5.86 -10.45
CA GLY A 84 0.29 -7.12 -9.75
C GLY A 84 0.77 -7.16 -8.29
N LEU A 85 0.99 -5.98 -7.70
CA LEU A 85 1.39 -5.85 -6.29
C LEU A 85 0.18 -5.81 -5.35
N LEU A 86 -1.00 -5.49 -5.87
CA LEU A 86 -2.27 -5.50 -5.14
C LEU A 86 -3.37 -6.18 -5.98
N ASP A 87 -4.25 -6.90 -5.30
CA ASP A 87 -5.55 -7.28 -5.84
C ASP A 87 -6.60 -6.25 -5.41
N VAL A 88 -7.54 -5.97 -6.32
CA VAL A 88 -8.68 -5.09 -6.05
C VAL A 88 -9.96 -5.92 -6.01
N ALA A 89 -10.59 -5.99 -4.84
CA ALA A 89 -11.93 -6.53 -4.70
C ALA A 89 -12.95 -5.39 -4.70
N GLU A 90 -13.87 -5.41 -5.66
CA GLU A 90 -15.09 -4.61 -5.54
C GLU A 90 -15.99 -5.27 -4.49
N GLU A 91 -16.44 -4.51 -3.50
CA GLU A 91 -17.50 -4.96 -2.60
C GLU A 91 -18.74 -5.26 -3.45
N ALA A 92 -19.18 -6.52 -3.43
CA ALA A 92 -20.37 -6.93 -4.16
C ALA A 92 -21.56 -6.06 -3.75
N ARG A 93 -22.12 -5.37 -4.74
CA ARG A 93 -23.25 -4.43 -4.59
C ARG A 93 -24.56 -5.14 -4.25
#